data_AF-A0A1A8CXP5-F1
#
_entry.id   AF-A0A1A8CXP5-F1
#
_cell.length_a   1.000
_cell.length_b   1.000
_cell.length_c   1.000
_cell.angle_alpha   90.00
_cell.angle_beta   90.00
_cell.angle_gamma   90.00
#
_symmetry.space_group_name_H-M   'P 1'
#
loop_
_entity.id
_entity.type
_entity.pdbx_description
1 polymer ?
#
loop_
_entity_poly.entity_id
_entity_poly.type
_entity_poly.pdbx_seq_one_letter_code
_entity_poly.pdbx_strand_id
1 'polypeptide(L)'
;AVREVQKYSGPEPMQEATVNPNLYDHVHMKLFRAQRNLYICGFSLFLWLIMRRVVTLLTQVAVALETSSGLQIQMEKALKTAEKQQKENQALVEEEKYQSAAQQLVKLDGEKLEDQLKAAEAAVKKSQAEVEAMRSQTKGLAQEYDRLLKEHHQLQ
;
A
#
# COMPACT_ATOMS: atom_id res chain seq x y z
N ALA A 1 -20.98 -2.97 -62.31
CA ALA A 1 -22.12 -2.31 -61.65
C ALA A 1 -22.39 -0.90 -62.18
N VAL A 2 -21.74 0.19 -61.70
CA VAL A 2 -22.07 1.57 -62.13
C VAL A 2 -21.93 1.79 -63.65
N ARG A 3 -20.80 1.35 -64.22
CA ARG A 3 -20.56 1.42 -65.67
C ARG A 3 -21.58 0.64 -66.50
N GLU A 4 -22.14 -0.44 -65.96
CA GLU A 4 -23.13 -1.26 -66.66
C GLU A 4 -24.52 -0.60 -66.59
N VAL A 5 -24.89 -0.03 -65.45
CA VAL A 5 -26.13 0.76 -65.33
C VAL A 5 -26.07 1.96 -66.27
N GLN A 6 -24.96 2.70 -66.31
CA GLN A 6 -24.76 3.83 -67.21
C GLN A 6 -24.80 3.40 -68.70
N LYS A 7 -24.23 2.23 -69.03
CA LYS A 7 -24.21 1.70 -70.40
C LYS A 7 -25.60 1.36 -70.93
N TYR A 8 -26.52 0.86 -70.10
CA TYR A 8 -27.87 0.47 -70.53
C TYR A 8 -28.94 1.54 -70.22
N SER A 9 -28.60 2.61 -69.51
CA SER A 9 -29.50 3.72 -69.14
C SER A 9 -29.40 4.94 -70.08
N GLY A 10 -28.47 4.94 -71.04
CA GLY A 10 -28.26 6.04 -71.99
C GLY A 10 -29.31 6.09 -73.13
N PRO A 11 -29.47 7.25 -73.81
CA PRO A 11 -30.46 7.42 -74.87
C PRO A 11 -30.17 6.63 -76.16
N GLU A 12 -28.90 6.37 -76.50
CA GLU A 12 -28.51 5.59 -77.69
C GLU A 12 -29.04 4.13 -77.70
N PRO A 13 -28.78 3.29 -76.68
CA PRO A 13 -29.30 1.92 -76.67
C PRO A 13 -30.82 1.84 -76.52
N MET A 14 -31.46 2.92 -76.04
CA MET A 14 -32.92 3.02 -75.94
C MET A 14 -33.53 3.37 -77.31
N GLN A 15 -32.89 4.23 -78.11
CA GLN A 15 -33.31 4.56 -79.48
C GLN A 15 -33.17 3.38 -80.45
N GLU A 16 -32.04 2.67 -80.44
CA GLU A 16 -31.86 1.47 -81.28
C GLU A 16 -32.84 0.34 -80.92
N ALA A 17 -33.21 0.26 -79.64
CA ALA A 17 -34.20 -0.67 -79.14
C ALA A 17 -35.65 -0.32 -79.54
N THR A 18 -36.00 0.96 -79.69
CA THR A 18 -37.34 1.36 -80.16
C THR A 18 -37.63 0.95 -81.61
N VAL A 19 -36.59 0.72 -82.42
CA VAL A 19 -36.72 0.27 -83.82
C VAL A 19 -36.96 -1.24 -83.92
N ASN A 20 -36.57 -2.01 -82.90
CA ASN A 20 -36.70 -3.47 -82.88
C ASN A 20 -37.26 -3.97 -81.53
N PRO A 21 -38.54 -4.43 -81.45
CA PRO A 21 -39.18 -4.79 -80.19
C PRO A 21 -38.45 -5.90 -79.40
N ASN A 22 -37.79 -6.85 -80.08
CA ASN A 22 -37.00 -7.90 -79.41
C ASN A 22 -35.72 -7.35 -78.73
N LEU A 23 -35.15 -6.26 -79.24
CA LEU A 23 -33.93 -5.66 -78.69
C LEU A 23 -34.23 -4.83 -77.42
N TYR A 24 -35.43 -4.27 -77.35
CA TYR A 24 -35.95 -3.53 -76.21
C TYR A 24 -36.00 -4.35 -74.92
N ASP A 25 -36.59 -5.55 -74.96
CA ASP A 25 -36.66 -6.43 -73.78
C ASP A 25 -35.26 -6.87 -73.31
N HIS A 26 -34.34 -7.10 -74.24
CA HIS A 26 -32.96 -7.47 -73.93
C HIS A 26 -32.18 -6.35 -73.22
N VAL A 27 -32.42 -5.08 -73.56
CA VAL A 27 -31.78 -3.92 -72.91
C VAL A 27 -32.35 -3.71 -71.50
N HIS A 28 -33.67 -3.75 -71.34
CA HIS A 28 -34.32 -3.64 -70.02
C HIS A 28 -33.91 -4.75 -69.06
N MET A 29 -33.83 -5.99 -69.55
CA MET A 29 -33.42 -7.13 -68.73
C MET A 29 -31.95 -7.00 -68.25
N LYS A 30 -31.07 -6.44 -69.09
CA LYS A 30 -29.67 -6.13 -68.71
C LYS A 30 -29.57 -4.93 -67.76
N LEU A 31 -30.38 -3.89 -67.94
CA LEU A 31 -30.44 -2.74 -67.05
C LEU A 31 -30.93 -3.14 -65.65
N PHE A 32 -32.00 -3.93 -65.55
CA PHE A 32 -32.50 -4.44 -64.28
C PHE A 32 -31.51 -5.36 -63.56
N ARG A 33 -30.72 -6.14 -64.31
CA ARG A 33 -29.62 -6.93 -63.75
C ARG A 33 -28.49 -6.03 -63.22
N ALA A 34 -28.09 -5.01 -63.98
CA ALA A 34 -27.05 -4.08 -63.58
C ALA A 34 -27.45 -3.25 -62.35
N GLN A 35 -28.71 -2.79 -62.28
CA GLN A 35 -29.25 -2.01 -61.17
C GLN A 35 -29.32 -2.82 -59.87
N ARG A 36 -29.82 -4.07 -59.93
CA ARG A 36 -29.81 -4.99 -58.78
C ARG A 36 -28.40 -5.25 -58.27
N ASN A 37 -27.46 -5.55 -59.17
CA ASN A 37 -26.07 -5.77 -58.81
C ASN A 37 -25.45 -4.53 -58.15
N LEU A 38 -25.81 -3.32 -58.62
CA LEU A 38 -25.34 -2.08 -58.01
C LEU A 38 -25.87 -1.90 -56.58
N TYR A 39 -27.15 -2.18 -56.33
CA TYR A 39 -27.70 -2.12 -54.97
C TYR A 39 -27.07 -3.16 -54.04
N ILE A 40 -26.86 -4.40 -54.52
CA ILE A 40 -26.19 -5.44 -53.74
C ILE A 40 -24.77 -4.99 -53.37
N CYS A 41 -23.98 -4.52 -54.34
CA CYS A 41 -22.63 -4.03 -54.06
C CYS A 41 -22.61 -2.82 -53.12
N GLY A 42 -23.50 -1.85 -53.31
CA GLY A 42 -23.61 -0.66 -52.45
C GLY A 42 -24.00 -1.03 -51.02
N PHE A 43 -24.97 -1.94 -50.87
CA PHE A 43 -25.40 -2.44 -49.57
C PHE A 43 -24.31 -3.24 -48.87
N SER A 44 -23.55 -4.08 -49.59
CA SER A 44 -22.39 -4.78 -49.01
C SER A 44 -21.32 -3.82 -48.51
N LEU A 45 -21.03 -2.74 -49.24
CA LEU A 45 -20.06 -1.72 -48.79
C LEU A 45 -20.56 -0.97 -47.55
N PHE A 46 -21.86 -0.63 -47.52
CA PHE A 46 -22.49 -0.01 -46.35
C PHE A 46 -22.42 -0.93 -45.12
N LEU A 47 -22.80 -2.20 -45.27
CA LEU A 47 -22.67 -3.20 -44.21
C LEU A 47 -21.22 -3.37 -43.77
N TRP A 48 -20.26 -3.37 -44.71
CA TRP A 48 -18.85 -3.46 -44.37
C TRP A 48 -18.38 -2.31 -43.47
N LEU A 49 -18.80 -1.07 -43.76
CA LEU A 49 -18.49 0.08 -42.91
C LEU A 49 -19.13 -0.05 -41.52
N ILE A 50 -20.39 -0.48 -41.43
CA ILE A 50 -21.07 -0.72 -40.15
C ILE A 50 -20.33 -1.79 -39.36
N MET A 51 -20.06 -2.94 -39.97
CA MET A 51 -19.37 -4.05 -39.31
C MET A 51 -17.98 -3.63 -38.84
N ARG A 52 -17.22 -2.91 -39.67
CA ARG A 52 -15.91 -2.37 -39.28
C ARG A 52 -16.03 -1.45 -38.07
N ARG A 53 -17.03 -0.55 -38.05
CA ARG A 53 -17.27 0.36 -36.92
C ARG A 53 -17.66 -0.39 -35.65
N VAL A 54 -18.58 -1.35 -35.74
CA VAL A 54 -19.07 -2.16 -34.62
C VAL A 54 -17.94 -3.00 -34.01
N VAL A 55 -17.15 -3.70 -34.83
CA VAL A 55 -15.99 -4.47 -34.36
C VAL A 55 -14.98 -3.57 -33.65
N THR A 56 -14.66 -2.40 -34.24
CA THR A 56 -13.74 -1.44 -33.60
C THR A 56 -14.23 -0.99 -32.23
N LEU A 57 -15.53 -0.66 -32.11
CA LEU A 57 -16.11 -0.25 -30.84
C LEU A 57 -16.13 -1.39 -29.82
N LEU A 58 -16.47 -2.62 -30.23
CA LEU A 58 -16.42 -3.79 -29.36
C LEU A 58 -15.00 -4.05 -28.84
N THR A 59 -13.99 -3.95 -29.70
CA THR A 59 -12.59 -4.09 -29.29
C THR A 59 -12.19 -2.99 -28.30
N GLN A 60 -12.58 -1.72 -28.54
CA GLN A 60 -12.31 -0.63 -27.61
C GLN A 60 -12.97 -0.85 -26.24
N VAL A 61 -14.23 -1.30 -26.22
CA VAL A 61 -14.96 -1.60 -24.98
C VAL A 61 -14.32 -2.80 -24.26
N ALA A 62 -13.93 -3.85 -24.98
CA ALA A 62 -13.28 -5.02 -24.39
C ALA A 62 -11.93 -4.65 -23.73
N VAL A 63 -11.10 -3.88 -24.44
CA VAL A 63 -9.82 -3.39 -23.89
C VAL A 63 -10.05 -2.48 -22.69
N ALA A 64 -11.02 -1.56 -22.77
CA ALA A 64 -11.36 -0.69 -21.64
C ALA A 64 -11.82 -1.49 -20.41
N LEU A 65 -12.63 -2.53 -20.60
CA LEU A 65 -13.09 -3.39 -19.51
C LEU A 65 -11.93 -4.17 -18.87
N GLU A 66 -11.02 -4.71 -19.68
CA GLU A 66 -9.82 -5.41 -19.20
C GLU A 66 -8.87 -4.48 -18.45
N THR A 67 -8.66 -3.25 -18.95
CA THR A 67 -7.84 -2.26 -18.24
C THR A 67 -8.47 -1.86 -16.90
N SER A 68 -9.80 -1.73 -16.84
CA SER A 68 -10.51 -1.42 -15.60
C SER A 68 -10.38 -2.52 -14.57
N SER A 69 -10.52 -3.79 -14.96
CA SER A 69 -10.33 -4.92 -14.05
C SER A 69 -8.88 -5.05 -13.59
N GLY A 70 -7.91 -4.86 -14.49
CA GLY A 70 -6.49 -4.81 -14.15
C GLY A 70 -6.15 -3.71 -13.16
N LEU A 71 -6.69 -2.50 -13.37
CA LEU A 71 -6.55 -1.36 -12.45
C LEU A 71 -7.19 -1.63 -11.09
N GLN A 72 -8.37 -2.27 -11.04
CA GLN A 72 -9.01 -2.66 -9.78
C GLN A 72 -8.16 -3.65 -8.98
N ILE A 73 -7.58 -4.66 -9.63
CA ILE A 73 -6.68 -5.63 -8.98
C ILE A 73 -5.43 -4.92 -8.45
N GLN A 74 -4.85 -3.99 -9.23
CA GLN A 74 -3.69 -3.22 -8.80
C GLN A 74 -4.02 -2.31 -7.60
N MET A 75 -5.18 -1.65 -7.63
CA MET A 75 -5.67 -0.81 -6.54
C MET A 75 -5.91 -1.63 -5.27
N GLU A 76 -6.55 -2.81 -5.38
CA GLU A 76 -6.81 -3.69 -4.23
C GLU A 76 -5.51 -4.20 -3.61
N LYS A 77 -4.51 -4.57 -4.43
CA LYS A 77 -3.18 -4.95 -3.94
C LYS A 77 -2.50 -3.80 -3.21
N ALA A 78 -2.50 -2.60 -3.79
CA ALA A 78 -1.91 -1.42 -3.16
C ALA A 78 -2.60 -1.07 -1.83
N LEU A 79 -3.93 -1.18 -1.79
CA LEU A 79 -4.74 -0.94 -0.59
C LEU A 79 -4.44 -1.98 0.50
N LYS A 80 -4.38 -3.27 0.16
CA LYS A 80 -3.98 -4.33 1.10
C LYS A 80 -2.57 -4.12 1.65
N THR A 81 -1.63 -3.68 0.82
CA THR A 81 -0.27 -3.35 1.28
C THR A 81 -0.28 -2.15 2.21
N ALA A 82 -1.01 -1.09 1.88
CA ALA A 82 -1.14 0.10 2.72
C ALA A 82 -1.82 -0.21 4.07
N GLU A 83 -2.89 -1.00 4.09
CA GLU A 83 -3.53 -1.45 5.32
C GLU A 83 -2.60 -2.29 6.19
N LYS A 84 -1.83 -3.20 5.58
CA LYS A 84 -0.85 -4.01 6.31
C LYS A 84 0.22 -3.11 6.94
N GLN A 85 0.77 -2.17 6.17
CA GLN A 85 1.75 -1.21 6.67
C GLN A 85 1.17 -0.31 7.78
N GLN A 86 -0.10 0.10 7.66
CA GLN A 86 -0.76 0.88 8.69
C GLN A 86 -0.90 0.09 9.99
N LYS A 87 -1.29 -1.19 9.91
CA LYS A 87 -1.40 -2.07 11.09
C LYS A 87 -0.03 -2.34 11.72
N GLU A 88 1.00 -2.60 10.92
CA GLU A 88 2.37 -2.78 11.40
C GLU A 88 2.88 -1.51 12.09
N ASN A 89 2.68 -0.34 11.49
CA ASN A 89 3.04 0.94 12.10
C ASN A 89 2.28 1.20 13.41
N GLN A 90 1.00 0.87 13.49
CA GLN A 90 0.23 1.00 14.73
C GLN A 90 0.78 0.09 15.83
N ALA A 91 1.09 -1.17 15.51
CA ALA A 91 1.69 -2.10 16.46
C ALA A 91 3.06 -1.62 16.95
N LEU A 92 3.91 -1.11 16.05
CA LEU A 92 5.20 -0.53 16.41
C LEU A 92 5.06 0.69 17.33
N VAL A 93 4.11 1.58 17.05
CA VAL A 93 3.84 2.75 17.92
C VAL A 93 3.35 2.34 19.30
N GLU A 94 2.51 1.30 19.40
CA GLU A 94 2.11 0.77 20.70
C GLU A 94 3.30 0.16 21.44
N GLU A 95 4.12 -0.64 20.76
CA GLU A 95 5.31 -1.25 21.34
C GLU A 95 6.31 -0.19 21.84
N GLU A 96 6.56 0.86 21.07
CA GLU A 96 7.40 2.00 21.47
C GLU A 96 6.84 2.71 22.72
N LYS A 97 5.51 2.89 22.81
CA LYS A 97 4.88 3.48 24.01
C LYS A 97 5.08 2.61 25.24
N TYR A 98 4.88 1.30 25.11
CA TYR A 98 5.12 0.36 26.22
C TYR A 98 6.59 0.35 26.65
N GLN A 99 7.53 0.31 25.69
CA GLN A 99 8.96 0.35 25.99
C GLN A 99 9.37 1.67 26.64
N SER A 100 8.85 2.81 26.16
CA SER A 100 9.11 4.12 26.77
C SER A 100 8.57 4.21 28.21
N ALA A 101 7.36 3.70 28.45
CA ALA A 101 6.77 3.67 29.80
C ALA A 101 7.58 2.77 30.74
N ALA A 102 7.98 1.58 30.27
CA ALA A 102 8.83 0.67 31.03
C ALA A 102 10.20 1.29 31.35
N GLN A 103 10.83 1.97 30.38
CA GLN A 103 12.08 2.68 30.60
C GLN A 103 11.95 3.80 31.63
N GLN A 104 10.85 4.56 31.64
CA GLN A 104 10.62 5.58 32.67
C GLN A 104 10.47 4.97 34.07
N LEU A 105 9.75 3.86 34.18
CA LEU A 105 9.57 3.14 35.44
C LEU A 105 10.91 2.63 35.99
N VAL A 106 11.72 1.99 35.13
CA VAL A 106 13.05 1.50 35.50
C VAL A 106 13.98 2.65 35.92
N LYS A 107 13.90 3.81 35.26
CA LYS A 107 14.66 5.00 35.67
C LYS A 107 14.26 5.52 37.06
N LEU A 108 12.95 5.62 37.32
CA LEU A 108 12.42 6.04 38.63
C LEU A 108 12.82 5.08 39.76
N ASP A 109 12.74 3.78 39.51
CA ASP A 109 13.16 2.77 40.49
C ASP A 109 14.68 2.80 40.70
N GLY A 110 15.44 3.05 39.62
CA GLY A 110 16.89 3.28 39.69
C GLY A 110 17.27 4.46 40.57
N GLU A 111 16.62 5.61 40.40
CA GLU A 111 16.83 6.80 41.25
C GLU A 111 16.50 6.51 42.73
N LYS A 112 15.36 5.85 43.01
CA LYS A 112 15.00 5.47 44.39
C LYS A 112 16.01 4.52 45.02
N LEU A 113 16.49 3.53 44.26
CA LEU A 113 17.52 2.59 44.72
C LEU A 113 18.83 3.31 45.01
N GLU A 114 19.21 4.29 44.19
CA GLU A 114 20.41 5.11 44.42
C GLU A 114 20.30 5.96 45.70
N ASP A 115 19.14 6.56 45.95
CA ASP A 115 18.88 7.31 47.18
C ASP A 115 18.91 6.42 48.43
N GLN A 116 18.31 5.23 48.35
CA GLN A 116 18.37 4.24 49.44
C GLN A 116 19.81 3.76 49.69
N LEU A 117 20.60 3.56 48.63
CA LEU A 117 21.99 3.17 48.74
C LEU A 117 22.82 4.25 49.45
N LYS A 118 22.64 5.53 49.08
CA LYS A 118 23.31 6.67 49.73
C LYS A 118 22.93 6.78 51.21
N ALA A 119 21.65 6.62 51.54
CA ALA A 119 21.18 6.64 52.92
C ALA A 119 21.76 5.48 53.76
N ALA A 120 21.77 4.27 53.20
CA ALA A 120 22.36 3.10 53.85
C ALA A 120 23.88 3.26 54.03
N GLU A 121 24.58 3.77 53.02
CA GLU A 121 26.03 4.03 53.09
C GLU A 121 26.36 5.05 54.19
N ALA A 122 25.58 6.13 54.30
CA ALA A 122 25.72 7.11 55.38
C ALA A 122 25.47 6.50 56.76
N ALA A 123 24.44 5.65 56.89
CA ALA A 123 24.14 4.95 58.14
C ALA A 123 25.27 3.97 58.55
N VAL A 124 25.84 3.24 57.58
CA VAL A 124 26.99 2.34 57.81
C VAL A 124 28.21 3.14 58.25
N LYS A 125 28.53 4.25 57.58
CA LYS A 125 29.66 5.12 57.98
C LYS A 125 29.49 5.67 59.39
N LYS A 126 28.27 6.09 59.75
CA LYS A 126 27.96 6.55 61.12
C LYS A 126 28.14 5.44 62.14
N SER A 127 27.61 4.24 61.87
CA SER A 127 27.76 3.07 62.73
C SER A 127 29.23 2.66 62.90
N GLN A 128 30.02 2.67 61.83
CA GLN A 128 31.47 2.41 61.89
C GLN A 128 32.18 3.43 62.79
N ALA A 129 31.87 4.72 62.64
CA ALA A 129 32.45 5.77 63.49
C ALA A 129 32.06 5.61 64.97
N GLU A 130 30.81 5.23 65.26
CA GLU A 130 30.34 4.94 66.62
C GLU A 130 31.05 3.72 67.22
N VAL A 131 31.24 2.65 66.44
CA VAL A 131 31.99 1.44 66.86
C VAL A 131 33.45 1.77 67.12
N GLU A 132 34.10 2.56 66.27
CA GLU A 132 35.48 3.01 66.47
C GLU A 132 35.63 3.88 67.71
N ALA A 133 34.70 4.83 67.91
CA ALA A 133 34.64 5.65 69.11
C ALA A 133 34.47 4.80 70.36
N MET A 134 33.53 3.84 70.34
CA MET A 134 33.30 2.91 71.45
C MET A 134 34.57 2.08 71.73
N ARG A 135 35.22 1.55 70.69
CA ARG A 135 36.47 0.79 70.81
C ARG A 135 37.60 1.64 71.42
N SER A 136 37.69 2.92 71.08
CA SER A 136 38.66 3.84 71.67
C SER A 136 38.37 4.14 73.15
N GLN A 137 37.09 4.34 73.51
CA GLN A 137 36.66 4.54 74.89
C GLN A 137 36.90 3.29 75.73
N THR A 138 36.59 2.08 75.23
CA THR A 138 36.86 0.83 75.96
C THR A 138 38.35 0.62 76.20
N LYS A 139 39.20 0.95 75.21
CA LYS A 139 40.67 0.92 75.39
C LYS A 139 41.14 1.92 76.47
N GLY A 140 40.62 3.14 76.46
CA GLY A 140 40.95 4.14 77.47
C GLY A 140 40.51 3.72 78.88
N LEU A 141 39.30 3.19 79.01
CA LEU A 141 38.77 2.70 80.28
C LEU A 141 39.58 1.51 80.82
N ALA A 142 39.99 0.58 79.96
CA ALA A 142 40.85 -0.54 80.34
C ALA A 142 42.21 -0.05 80.87
N GLN A 143 42.81 0.97 80.25
CA GLN A 143 44.07 1.57 80.70
C GLN A 143 43.96 2.24 82.07
N GLU A 144 42.88 3.02 82.31
CA GLU A 144 42.62 3.63 83.62
C GLU A 144 42.37 2.57 84.70
N TYR A 145 41.66 1.47 84.35
CA TYR A 145 41.45 0.35 85.26
C TYR A 145 42.77 -0.34 85.64
N ASP A 146 43.65 -0.61 84.66
CA ASP A 146 44.99 -1.17 84.90
C ASP A 146 45.85 -0.23 85.75
N ARG A 147 45.73 1.09 85.55
CA ARG A 147 46.44 2.10 86.35
C ARG A 147 45.95 2.09 87.80
N LEU A 148 44.64 2.09 88.01
CA LEU A 148 44.05 2.07 89.34
C LEU A 148 44.46 0.80 90.11
N LEU A 149 44.46 -0.36 89.44
CA LEU A 149 44.96 -1.62 90.02
C LEU A 149 46.43 -1.49 90.47
N LYS A 150 47.30 -0.88 89.66
CA LYS A 150 48.71 -0.64 90.04
C LYS A 150 48.85 0.30 91.23
N GLU A 151 48.12 1.41 91.26
CA GLU A 151 48.13 2.34 92.41
C GLU A 151 47.62 1.64 93.68
N HIS A 152 46.55 0.84 93.58
CA HIS A 152 46.02 0.07 94.70
C HIS A 152 47.00 -0.99 95.22
N HIS A 153 47.82 -1.56 94.33
CA HIS A 153 48.86 -2.53 94.68
C HIS A 153 50.10 -1.88 95.32
N GLN A 154 50.34 -0.59 95.09
CA GLN A 154 51.42 0.20 95.72
C GLN A 154 51.04 0.75 97.10
N LEU A 155 49.74 0.83 97.41
CA LEU A 155 49.20 1.35 98.68
C LEU A 155 48.92 0.25 99.73
N GLN A 156 49.21 -1.02 99.42
CA GLN A 156 49.22 -2.17 100.34
C GLN A 156 50.66 -2.56 100.68
#